data_AF-Q5P4T5-F1
#
_entry.id   AF-Q5P4T5-F1
#
_cell.length_a   1.000
_cell.length_b   1.000
_cell.length_c   1.000
_cell.angle_alpha   90.00
_cell.angle_beta   90.00
_cell.angle_gamma   90.00
#
_symmetry.space_group_name_H-M   'P 1'
#
loop_
_entity.id
_entity.type
_entity.pdbx_description
1 polymer ?
#
loop_
_entity_poly.entity_id
_entity_poly.type
_entity_poly.pdbx_seq_one_letter_code
_entity_poly.pdbx_strand_id
1 'polypeptide(L)'
;MSFKTDSDANQVDHRDDTVTGASTLLPTLGRRVREIRDRRGMTRKLVAREAGVSERHLAHLEGGEGNVSIMLLDNIARALDVSLADLLAPETEDTVERRLIRRFLERLPQHRLEEVVFRLMRDFGHDEAVRRKRIALIGLRGAGKSTLGGRLAREEGMPFIELDREIEKETGIPGREIFALYGQPGYRRIEKRTLERVIREHQRAVISIGGGVVSQPDTYELLLSNCLTIWLKAQPEEHMARVMAQGDLRPMAGNDEAMDDLKRILQAREPLYAKADTVLDTTGETVDQSFMKLRQLVMS
;
A
#
# COMPACT_ATOMS: atom_id res chain seq x y z
N MET A 1 -50.03 29.10 -26.81
CA MET A 1 -49.18 27.89 -26.98
C MET A 1 -47.74 28.35 -27.06
N SER A 2 -46.99 28.23 -25.96
CA SER A 2 -45.54 28.47 -25.95
C SER A 2 -44.88 27.28 -25.26
N PHE A 3 -44.07 26.57 -26.04
CA PHE A 3 -43.13 25.55 -25.57
C PHE A 3 -41.93 26.21 -24.88
N LYS A 4 -41.55 25.69 -23.72
CA LYS A 4 -40.21 25.77 -23.09
C LYS A 4 -40.01 24.42 -22.39
N THR A 5 -39.38 23.45 -23.06
CA THR A 5 -37.96 23.07 -22.92
C THR A 5 -37.58 22.72 -21.48
N ASP A 6 -37.73 21.43 -21.17
CA ASP A 6 -36.96 20.72 -20.14
C ASP A 6 -35.50 20.58 -20.63
N SER A 7 -34.55 21.09 -19.85
CA SER A 7 -33.19 20.57 -19.84
C SER A 7 -32.57 20.71 -18.45
N ASP A 8 -32.19 19.56 -17.90
CA ASP A 8 -30.95 19.33 -17.18
C ASP A 8 -30.57 20.25 -16.02
N ALA A 9 -30.80 19.73 -14.81
CA ALA A 9 -29.90 19.93 -13.68
C ALA A 9 -29.84 18.65 -12.84
N ASN A 10 -29.28 17.57 -13.42
CA ASN A 10 -28.81 16.43 -12.62
C ASN A 10 -27.42 16.80 -12.06
N GLN A 11 -27.43 17.63 -11.02
CA GLN A 11 -26.26 18.03 -10.27
C GLN A 11 -25.98 16.92 -9.25
N VAL A 12 -25.15 15.95 -9.65
CA VAL A 12 -24.66 14.90 -8.76
C VAL A 12 -23.75 15.57 -7.73
N ASP A 13 -24.28 15.68 -6.51
CA ASP A 13 -23.64 16.27 -5.35
C ASP A 13 -22.42 15.42 -4.94
N HIS A 14 -21.22 15.91 -5.25
CA HIS A 14 -19.94 15.29 -4.89
C HIS A 14 -19.43 15.76 -3.50
N ARG A 15 -20.33 16.05 -2.56
CA ARG A 15 -19.97 16.52 -1.21
C ARG A 15 -20.61 15.67 -0.11
N ASP A 16 -20.17 14.43 0.11
CA ASP A 16 -20.56 13.76 1.37
C ASP A 16 -19.61 12.70 1.96
N ASP A 17 -18.47 12.39 1.33
CA ASP A 17 -17.58 11.33 1.86
C ASP A 17 -16.71 11.76 3.08
N THR A 18 -16.70 13.05 3.45
CA THR A 18 -15.94 13.54 4.62
C THR A 18 -16.79 13.75 5.88
N VAL A 19 -18.13 13.69 5.77
CA VAL A 19 -19.06 13.99 6.87
C VAL A 19 -19.44 12.76 7.70
N THR A 20 -19.24 11.55 7.16
CA THR A 20 -19.67 10.28 7.80
C THR A 20 -18.70 9.74 8.88
N GLY A 21 -17.42 10.09 8.82
CA GLY A 21 -16.41 9.57 9.76
C GLY A 21 -16.46 10.21 11.15
N ALA A 22 -16.69 11.52 11.23
CA ALA A 22 -16.78 12.23 12.51
C ALA A 22 -18.13 12.00 13.23
N SER A 23 -19.21 11.76 12.47
CA SER A 23 -20.56 11.57 13.02
C SER A 23 -20.75 10.21 13.71
N THR A 24 -19.90 9.22 13.39
CA THR A 24 -19.97 7.86 13.95
C THR A 24 -18.91 7.59 15.04
N LEU A 25 -17.84 8.39 15.09
CA LEU A 25 -16.73 8.19 16.03
C LEU A 25 -17.12 8.40 17.49
N LEU A 26 -17.76 9.54 17.81
CA LEU A 26 -18.12 9.88 19.20
C LEU A 26 -19.12 8.90 19.82
N PRO A 27 -20.21 8.50 19.14
CA PRO A 27 -21.11 7.46 19.64
C PRO A 27 -20.41 6.12 19.92
N THR A 28 -19.51 5.70 19.02
CA THR A 28 -18.75 4.45 19.15
C THR A 28 -17.79 4.50 20.34
N LEU A 29 -17.05 5.60 20.48
CA LEU A 29 -16.15 5.86 21.59
C LEU A 29 -16.90 5.88 22.93
N GLY A 30 -18.05 6.55 22.97
CA GLY A 30 -18.90 6.63 24.17
C GLY A 30 -19.41 5.28 24.64
N ARG A 31 -19.93 4.45 23.72
CA ARG A 31 -20.31 3.06 24.04
C ARG A 31 -19.14 2.26 24.58
N ARG A 32 -17.97 2.38 23.97
CA ARG A 32 -16.78 1.63 24.40
C ARG A 32 -16.30 2.00 25.80
N VAL A 33 -16.22 3.29 26.11
CA VAL A 33 -15.88 3.77 27.46
C VAL A 33 -16.85 3.16 28.48
N ARG A 34 -18.15 3.16 28.17
CA ARG A 34 -19.19 2.55 29.00
C ARG A 34 -18.99 1.05 29.17
N GLU A 35 -18.80 0.31 28.09
CA GLU A 35 -18.62 -1.16 28.11
C GLU A 35 -17.37 -1.60 28.88
N ILE A 36 -16.25 -0.89 28.72
CA ILE A 36 -15.02 -1.19 29.47
C ILE A 36 -15.26 -0.91 30.95
N ARG A 37 -15.89 0.22 31.27
CA ARG A 37 -16.24 0.58 32.65
C ARG A 37 -17.15 -0.47 33.29
N ASP A 38 -18.20 -0.89 32.60
CA ASP A 38 -19.18 -1.87 33.09
C ASP A 38 -18.54 -3.26 33.26
N ARG A 39 -17.70 -3.72 32.31
CA ARG A 39 -16.95 -4.98 32.43
C ARG A 39 -15.99 -5.01 33.62
N ARG A 40 -15.45 -3.86 34.00
CA ARG A 40 -14.56 -3.70 35.18
C ARG A 40 -15.33 -3.45 36.47
N GLY A 41 -16.67 -3.44 36.45
CA GLY A 41 -17.50 -3.18 37.62
C GLY A 41 -17.33 -1.77 38.22
N MET A 42 -16.84 -0.82 37.42
CA MET A 42 -16.55 0.53 37.89
C MET A 42 -17.77 1.44 37.77
N THR A 43 -18.03 2.23 38.79
CA THR A 43 -19.07 3.27 38.70
C THR A 43 -18.56 4.46 37.89
N ARG A 44 -19.47 5.19 37.24
CA ARG A 44 -19.11 6.42 36.52
C ARG A 44 -18.42 7.44 37.43
N LYS A 45 -18.91 7.59 38.67
CA LYS A 45 -18.30 8.42 39.72
C LYS A 45 -16.85 8.02 40.03
N LEU A 46 -16.55 6.72 40.10
CA LEU A 46 -15.20 6.23 40.37
C LEU A 46 -14.24 6.57 39.22
N VAL A 47 -14.61 6.25 37.98
CA VAL A 47 -13.79 6.55 36.80
C VAL A 47 -13.60 8.05 36.62
N ALA A 48 -14.65 8.86 36.84
CA ALA A 48 -14.57 10.31 36.75
C ALA A 48 -13.56 10.89 37.74
N ARG A 49 -13.58 10.39 38.99
CA ARG A 49 -12.62 10.78 40.02
C ARG A 49 -11.18 10.41 39.63
N GLU A 50 -10.96 9.20 39.14
CA GLU A 50 -9.62 8.71 38.77
C GLU A 50 -9.07 9.39 37.52
N ALA A 51 -9.93 9.73 36.55
CA ALA A 51 -9.56 10.46 35.36
C ALA A 51 -9.44 11.99 35.58
N GLY A 52 -9.77 12.49 36.77
CA GLY A 52 -9.75 13.93 37.07
C GLY A 52 -10.81 14.73 36.31
N VAL A 53 -11.99 14.14 36.06
CA VAL A 53 -13.08 14.75 35.27
C VAL A 53 -14.37 14.80 36.07
N SER A 54 -15.31 15.66 35.66
CA SER A 54 -16.65 15.66 36.25
C SER A 54 -17.43 14.41 35.81
N GLU A 55 -18.27 13.87 36.69
CA GLU A 55 -19.14 12.74 36.36
C GLU A 55 -20.10 13.07 35.20
N ARG A 56 -20.50 14.35 35.08
CA ARG A 56 -21.29 14.87 33.96
C ARG A 56 -20.52 14.81 32.64
N HIS A 57 -19.24 15.18 32.62
CA HIS A 57 -18.42 15.11 31.41
C HIS A 57 -18.22 13.66 30.96
N LEU A 58 -18.01 12.73 31.90
CA LEU A 58 -17.93 11.31 31.57
C LEU A 58 -19.28 10.76 31.06
N ALA A 59 -20.41 11.25 31.59
CA ALA A 59 -21.74 10.88 31.10
C ALA A 59 -22.00 11.38 29.67
N HIS A 60 -21.61 12.63 29.36
CA HIS A 60 -21.70 13.17 27.99
C HIS A 60 -20.83 12.35 27.02
N LEU A 61 -19.59 12.06 27.40
CA LEU A 61 -18.69 11.21 26.60
C LEU A 61 -19.31 9.84 26.34
N GLU A 62 -19.80 9.15 27.38
CA GLU A 62 -20.46 7.85 27.23
C GLU A 62 -21.75 7.92 26.42
N GLY A 63 -22.38 9.09 26.34
CA GLY A 63 -23.54 9.37 25.47
C GLY A 63 -23.16 9.59 24.01
N GLY A 64 -21.87 9.74 23.70
CA GLY A 64 -21.39 10.12 22.38
C GLY A 64 -21.58 11.60 22.08
N GLU A 65 -21.71 12.43 23.11
CA GLU A 65 -22.00 13.86 22.99
C GLU A 65 -20.79 14.73 23.33
N GLY A 66 -20.57 15.76 22.52
CA GLY A 66 -19.57 16.79 22.74
C GLY A 66 -18.15 16.42 22.32
N ASN A 67 -17.29 17.43 22.27
CA ASN A 67 -15.88 17.26 21.94
C ASN A 67 -15.08 17.01 23.22
N VAL A 68 -14.29 15.95 23.20
CA VAL A 68 -13.40 15.56 24.31
C VAL A 68 -11.96 15.84 23.91
N SER A 69 -11.17 16.43 24.80
CA SER A 69 -9.75 16.66 24.52
C SER A 69 -9.00 15.33 24.55
N ILE A 70 -7.96 15.20 23.72
CA ILE A 70 -7.14 13.98 23.67
C ILE A 70 -6.48 13.67 25.03
N MET A 71 -6.14 14.71 25.80
CA MET A 71 -5.60 14.57 27.16
C MET A 71 -6.63 14.00 28.13
N LEU A 72 -7.90 14.37 27.98
CA LEU A 72 -8.98 13.82 28.79
C LEU A 72 -9.23 12.36 28.47
N LEU A 73 -9.19 12.01 27.17
CA LEU A 73 -9.29 10.63 26.72
C LEU A 73 -8.16 9.78 27.26
N ASP A 74 -6.93 10.28 27.27
CA ASP A 74 -5.79 9.57 27.85
C ASP A 74 -5.95 9.35 29.37
N ASN A 75 -6.42 10.36 30.11
CA ASN A 75 -6.71 10.20 31.54
C ASN A 75 -7.80 9.14 31.79
N ILE A 76 -8.86 9.13 30.97
CA ILE A 76 -9.93 8.13 31.05
C ILE A 76 -9.40 6.74 30.68
N ALA A 77 -8.55 6.63 29.66
CA ALA A 77 -7.90 5.37 29.28
C ALA A 77 -7.07 4.82 30.44
N ARG A 78 -6.25 5.66 31.08
CA ARG A 78 -5.47 5.29 32.26
C ARG A 78 -6.33 4.90 33.46
N ALA A 79 -7.41 5.64 33.73
CA ALA A 79 -8.37 5.29 34.80
C ALA A 79 -9.08 3.95 34.52
N LEU A 80 -9.33 3.64 33.25
CA LEU A 80 -9.86 2.35 32.81
C LEU A 80 -8.77 1.29 32.62
N ASP A 81 -7.50 1.61 32.88
CA ASP A 81 -6.35 0.72 32.71
C ASP A 81 -6.31 0.04 31.32
N VAL A 82 -6.52 0.86 30.28
CA VAL A 82 -6.41 0.50 28.85
C VAL A 82 -5.55 1.54 28.12
N SER A 83 -5.03 1.18 26.93
CA SER A 83 -4.33 2.18 26.10
C SER A 83 -5.32 3.10 25.40
N LEU A 84 -4.88 4.30 25.04
CA LEU A 84 -5.68 5.23 24.23
C LEU A 84 -6.03 4.63 22.85
N ALA A 85 -5.13 3.81 22.29
CA ALA A 85 -5.38 3.11 21.04
C ALA A 85 -6.53 2.11 21.15
N ASP A 86 -6.67 1.41 22.28
CA ASP A 86 -7.77 0.46 22.53
C ASP A 86 -9.13 1.16 22.59
N LEU A 87 -9.18 2.39 23.12
CA LEU A 87 -10.40 3.21 23.12
C LEU A 87 -10.81 3.64 21.71
N LEU A 88 -9.85 3.88 20.82
CA LEU A 88 -10.08 4.42 19.47
C LEU A 88 -10.18 3.36 18.37
N ALA A 89 -9.82 2.11 18.65
CA ALA A 89 -9.88 1.04 17.66
C ALA A 89 -11.33 0.86 17.13
N PRO A 90 -11.58 0.58 15.84
CA PRO A 90 -12.94 0.28 15.35
C PRO A 90 -13.53 -0.97 16.04
N GLU A 91 -14.86 -1.03 16.26
CA GLU A 91 -15.55 -2.19 16.88
C GLU A 91 -15.47 -3.47 16.03
N THR A 92 -15.24 -3.31 14.73
CA THR A 92 -15.15 -4.42 13.80
C THR A 92 -13.79 -5.11 13.92
N GLU A 93 -13.86 -6.38 14.34
CA GLU A 93 -12.83 -7.41 14.20
C GLU A 93 -11.69 -7.44 15.23
N ASP A 94 -12.00 -7.40 16.52
CA ASP A 94 -11.04 -7.78 17.56
C ASP A 94 -11.47 -9.07 18.26
N THR A 95 -11.31 -10.19 17.56
CA THR A 95 -11.52 -11.52 18.13
C THR A 95 -10.46 -11.82 19.20
N VAL A 96 -10.69 -12.82 20.06
CA VAL A 96 -9.71 -13.22 21.08
C VAL A 96 -8.38 -13.60 20.43
N GLU A 97 -8.45 -14.27 19.29
CA GLU A 97 -7.30 -14.70 18.49
C GLU A 97 -6.50 -13.49 17.99
N ARG A 98 -7.17 -12.45 17.46
CA ARG A 98 -6.50 -11.24 16.99
C ARG A 98 -5.79 -10.48 18.11
N ARG A 99 -6.39 -10.40 19.31
CA ARG A 99 -5.74 -9.82 20.49
C ARG A 99 -4.50 -10.61 20.91
N LEU A 100 -4.59 -11.94 20.92
CA LEU A 100 -3.47 -12.80 21.27
C LEU A 100 -2.33 -12.67 20.27
N ILE A 101 -2.64 -12.61 18.96
CA ILE A 101 -1.65 -12.38 17.90
C ILE A 101 -0.97 -11.02 18.10
N ARG A 102 -1.72 -9.93 18.27
CA ARG A 102 -1.14 -8.60 18.46
C ARG A 102 -0.19 -8.56 19.66
N ARG A 103 -0.63 -9.08 20.81
CA ARG A 103 0.18 -9.17 22.04
C ARG A 103 1.43 -10.02 21.85
N PHE A 104 1.36 -11.06 21.02
CA PHE A 104 2.51 -11.88 20.67
C PHE A 104 3.50 -11.12 19.79
N LEU A 105 3.01 -10.42 18.75
CA LEU A 105 3.83 -9.65 17.82
C LEU A 105 4.54 -8.47 18.50
N GLU A 106 3.85 -7.74 19.39
CA GLU A 106 4.42 -6.61 20.14
C GLU A 106 5.61 -7.00 21.05
N ARG A 107 5.69 -8.28 21.44
CA ARG A 107 6.76 -8.80 22.30
C ARG A 107 7.94 -9.37 21.53
N LEU A 108 7.82 -9.49 20.21
CA LEU A 108 8.90 -10.04 19.39
C LEU A 108 9.93 -8.95 19.07
N PRO A 109 11.23 -9.28 19.15
CA PRO A 109 12.26 -8.39 18.63
C PRO A 109 12.14 -8.26 17.11
N GLN A 110 12.49 -7.09 16.57
CA GLN A 110 12.25 -6.72 15.16
C GLN A 110 12.77 -7.77 14.16
N HIS A 111 13.96 -8.35 14.39
CA HIS A 111 14.53 -9.38 13.51
C HIS A 111 13.71 -10.68 13.45
N ARG A 112 12.93 -11.01 14.50
CA ARG A 112 12.02 -12.17 14.50
C ARG A 112 10.67 -11.83 13.89
N LEU A 113 10.28 -10.57 13.93
CA LEU A 113 9.02 -10.14 13.34
C LEU A 113 9.04 -10.36 11.82
N GLU A 114 10.17 -10.08 11.17
CA GLU A 114 10.39 -10.36 9.74
C GLU A 114 10.18 -11.85 9.42
N GLU A 115 10.77 -12.74 10.23
CA GLU A 115 10.61 -14.19 10.07
C GLU A 115 9.15 -14.64 10.26
N VAL A 116 8.46 -14.09 11.26
CA VAL A 116 7.05 -14.42 11.54
C VAL A 116 6.14 -13.93 10.42
N VAL A 117 6.35 -12.71 9.92
CA VAL A 117 5.60 -12.18 8.78
C VAL A 117 5.81 -13.07 7.55
N PHE A 118 7.05 -13.45 7.24
CA PHE A 118 7.34 -14.34 6.12
C PHE A 118 6.62 -15.70 6.26
N ARG A 119 6.67 -16.32 7.45
CA ARG A 119 5.97 -17.58 7.72
C ARG A 119 4.46 -17.44 7.61
N LEU A 120 3.87 -16.37 8.15
CA LEU A 120 2.43 -16.14 8.06
C LEU A 120 1.98 -15.89 6.61
N MET A 121 2.78 -15.18 5.82
CA MET A 121 2.51 -14.98 4.39
C MET A 121 2.62 -16.29 3.60
N ARG A 122 3.55 -17.18 3.95
CA ARG A 122 3.66 -18.51 3.34
C ARG A 122 2.50 -19.43 3.74
N ASP A 123 2.19 -19.48 5.03
CA ASP A 123 1.25 -20.48 5.59
C ASP A 123 -0.22 -20.02 5.48
N PHE A 124 -0.47 -18.70 5.44
CA PHE A 124 -1.81 -18.12 5.47
C PHE A 124 -2.03 -16.95 4.50
N GLY A 125 -1.00 -16.49 3.79
CA GLY A 125 -1.20 -15.57 2.67
C GLY A 125 -2.09 -16.22 1.64
N HIS A 126 -3.04 -15.47 1.05
CA HIS A 126 -3.91 -15.97 -0.03
C HIS A 126 -3.11 -16.86 -0.97
N ASP A 127 -3.50 -18.15 -1.03
CA ASP A 127 -2.85 -19.26 -1.74
C ASP A 127 -1.52 -18.85 -2.39
N GLU A 128 -0.37 -19.28 -1.87
CA GLU A 128 0.92 -19.06 -2.55
C GLU A 128 0.83 -19.45 -4.05
N ALA A 129 0.01 -20.47 -4.34
CA ALA A 129 -0.38 -20.88 -5.69
C ALA A 129 -1.13 -19.79 -6.50
N VAL A 130 -1.98 -18.98 -5.87
CA VAL A 130 -2.66 -17.81 -6.47
C VAL A 130 -1.69 -16.65 -6.64
N ARG A 131 -0.83 -16.35 -5.65
CA ARG A 131 0.22 -15.31 -5.81
C ARG A 131 1.14 -15.62 -6.98
N ARG A 132 1.58 -16.88 -7.13
CA ARG A 132 2.46 -17.33 -8.21
C ARG A 132 1.83 -17.28 -9.61
N LYS A 133 0.50 -17.15 -9.72
CA LYS A 133 -0.17 -16.90 -11.01
C LYS A 133 0.05 -15.47 -11.51
N ARG A 134 0.38 -14.52 -10.63
CA ARG A 134 0.71 -13.14 -10.98
C ARG A 134 2.19 -12.87 -10.74
N ILE A 135 2.93 -12.54 -11.79
CA ILE A 135 4.38 -12.34 -11.70
C ILE A 135 4.64 -10.85 -11.86
N ALA A 136 5.10 -10.20 -10.80
CA ALA A 136 5.40 -8.77 -10.79
C ALA A 136 6.90 -8.54 -10.97
N LEU A 137 7.29 -7.90 -12.07
CA LEU A 137 8.67 -7.50 -12.34
C LEU A 137 8.91 -6.07 -11.84
N ILE A 138 9.82 -5.93 -10.88
CA ILE A 138 10.23 -4.64 -10.31
C ILE A 138 11.70 -4.36 -10.66
N GLY A 139 12.08 -3.08 -10.62
CA GLY A 139 13.44 -2.64 -10.91
C GLY A 139 13.46 -1.30 -11.63
N LEU A 140 14.63 -0.69 -11.75
CA LEU A 140 14.75 0.60 -12.44
C LEU A 140 14.42 0.52 -13.93
N ARG A 141 14.20 1.69 -14.54
CA ARG A 141 14.09 1.79 -15.99
C ARG A 141 15.40 1.25 -16.62
N GLY A 142 15.29 0.55 -17.73
CA GLY A 142 16.43 -0.19 -18.31
C GLY A 142 16.73 -1.55 -17.67
N ALA A 143 16.05 -1.96 -16.59
CA ALA A 143 16.24 -3.29 -15.99
C ALA A 143 15.79 -4.48 -16.87
N GLY A 144 15.16 -4.22 -18.02
CA GLY A 144 14.67 -5.27 -18.92
C GLY A 144 13.26 -5.80 -18.61
N LYS A 145 12.49 -5.13 -17.73
CA LYS A 145 11.12 -5.54 -17.35
C LYS A 145 10.20 -5.77 -18.56
N SER A 146 10.13 -4.83 -19.50
CA SER A 146 9.25 -4.96 -20.68
C SER A 146 9.72 -6.07 -21.63
N THR A 147 11.04 -6.22 -21.80
CA THR A 147 11.63 -7.25 -22.67
C THR A 147 11.44 -8.65 -22.10
N LEU A 148 11.91 -8.88 -20.87
CA LEU A 148 11.83 -10.18 -20.21
C LEU A 148 10.39 -10.54 -19.83
N GLY A 149 9.62 -9.58 -19.33
CA GLY A 149 8.22 -9.79 -18.96
C GLY A 149 7.32 -10.05 -20.16
N GLY A 150 7.50 -9.30 -21.24
CA GLY A 150 6.77 -9.54 -22.48
C GLY A 150 7.05 -10.91 -23.08
N ARG A 151 8.32 -11.38 -23.02
CA ARG A 151 8.67 -12.73 -23.45
C ARG A 151 8.08 -13.81 -22.55
N LEU A 152 8.20 -13.64 -21.23
CA LEU A 152 7.67 -14.58 -20.24
C LEU A 152 6.16 -14.74 -20.40
N ALA A 153 5.43 -13.64 -20.55
CA ALA A 153 3.99 -13.65 -20.76
C ALA A 153 3.60 -14.45 -22.01
N ARG A 154 4.34 -14.29 -23.11
CA ARG A 154 4.08 -15.06 -24.35
C ARG A 154 4.34 -16.55 -24.18
N GLU A 155 5.47 -16.93 -23.56
CA GLU A 155 5.81 -18.35 -23.38
C GLU A 155 4.86 -19.06 -22.40
N GLU A 156 4.40 -18.35 -21.36
CA GLU A 156 3.49 -18.89 -20.35
C GLU A 156 2.00 -18.78 -20.72
N GLY A 157 1.67 -18.15 -21.87
CA GLY A 157 0.29 -17.89 -22.29
C GLY A 157 -0.48 -17.00 -21.30
N MET A 158 0.18 -15.97 -20.77
CA MET A 158 -0.37 -14.99 -19.84
C MET A 158 -0.47 -13.60 -20.47
N PRO A 159 -1.38 -12.73 -20.02
CA PRO A 159 -1.34 -11.30 -20.35
C PRO A 159 -0.05 -10.64 -19.82
N PHE A 160 0.53 -9.77 -20.63
CA PHE A 160 1.58 -8.84 -20.18
C PHE A 160 0.96 -7.47 -19.91
N ILE A 161 1.10 -6.97 -18.69
CA ILE A 161 0.50 -5.72 -18.23
C ILE A 161 1.63 -4.76 -17.84
N GLU A 162 1.69 -3.61 -18.49
CA GLU A 162 2.58 -2.53 -18.09
C GLU A 162 1.75 -1.51 -17.31
N LEU A 163 1.99 -1.39 -16.00
CA LEU A 163 1.15 -0.55 -15.15
C LEU A 163 1.14 0.91 -15.61
N ASP A 164 2.28 1.43 -16.09
CA ASP A 164 2.37 2.77 -16.65
C ASP A 164 1.42 2.98 -17.83
N ARG A 165 1.25 1.96 -18.70
CA ARG A 165 0.30 2.03 -19.82
C ARG A 165 -1.15 1.94 -19.36
N GLU A 166 -1.43 1.13 -18.33
CA GLU A 166 -2.76 1.05 -17.75
C GLU A 166 -3.15 2.37 -17.05
N ILE A 167 -2.21 3.06 -16.41
CA ILE A 167 -2.41 4.39 -15.84
C ILE A 167 -2.73 5.42 -16.94
N GLU A 168 -1.96 5.42 -18.04
CA GLU A 168 -2.22 6.31 -19.18
C GLU A 168 -3.57 6.03 -19.84
N LYS A 169 -3.94 4.76 -19.98
CA LYS A 169 -5.24 4.35 -20.52
C LYS A 169 -6.41 4.75 -19.62
N GLU A 170 -6.25 4.63 -18.31
CA GLU A 170 -7.28 4.97 -17.32
C GLU A 170 -7.49 6.48 -17.19
N THR A 171 -6.41 7.26 -17.27
CA THR A 171 -6.49 8.73 -17.17
C THR A 171 -6.74 9.42 -18.50
N GLY A 172 -6.43 8.77 -19.62
CA GLY A 172 -6.42 9.39 -20.96
C GLY A 172 -5.28 10.40 -21.16
N ILE A 173 -4.32 10.46 -20.22
CA ILE A 173 -3.26 11.47 -20.17
C ILE A 173 -1.89 10.75 -20.15
N PRO A 174 -0.89 11.20 -20.93
CA PRO A 174 0.47 10.68 -20.85
C PRO A 174 1.07 10.83 -19.44
N GLY A 175 1.87 9.87 -18.99
CA GLY A 175 2.39 9.85 -17.61
C GLY A 175 3.08 11.16 -17.18
N ARG A 176 3.83 11.79 -18.11
CA ARG A 176 4.50 13.08 -17.88
C ARG A 176 3.54 14.23 -17.52
N GLU A 177 2.35 14.23 -18.15
CA GLU A 177 1.35 15.28 -17.96
C GLU A 177 0.57 15.03 -16.67
N ILE A 178 0.40 13.77 -16.25
CA ILE A 178 -0.16 13.44 -14.93
C ILE A 178 0.70 14.06 -13.81
N PHE A 179 2.03 13.92 -13.89
CA PHE A 179 2.93 14.54 -12.91
C PHE A 179 2.86 16.07 -12.93
N ALA A 180 2.77 16.69 -14.11
CA ALA A 180 2.68 18.14 -14.23
C ALA A 180 1.36 18.70 -13.66
N LEU A 181 0.24 17.99 -13.87
CA LEU A 181 -1.10 18.44 -13.46
C LEU A 181 -1.43 18.11 -12.00
N TYR A 182 -1.06 16.91 -11.53
CA TYR A 182 -1.50 16.39 -10.23
C TYR A 182 -0.36 16.20 -9.23
N GLY A 183 0.88 16.50 -9.65
CA GLY A 183 2.07 16.27 -8.85
C GLY A 183 2.34 14.79 -8.56
N GLN A 184 3.42 14.54 -7.84
CA GLN A 184 3.80 13.19 -7.43
C GLN A 184 2.74 12.50 -6.56
N PRO A 185 2.13 13.14 -5.53
CA PRO A 185 1.10 12.48 -4.71
C PRO A 185 -0.16 12.09 -5.50
N GLY A 186 -0.52 12.86 -6.52
CA GLY A 186 -1.62 12.52 -7.43
C GLY A 186 -1.31 11.27 -8.24
N TYR A 187 -0.15 11.23 -8.88
CA TYR A 187 0.31 10.05 -9.62
C TYR A 187 0.35 8.80 -8.73
N ARG A 188 0.86 8.90 -7.49
CA ARG A 188 0.92 7.74 -6.57
C ARG A 188 -0.46 7.19 -6.18
N ARG A 189 -1.45 8.05 -6.00
CA ARG A 189 -2.84 7.62 -5.76
C ARG A 189 -3.42 6.88 -6.97
N ILE A 190 -3.15 7.37 -8.19
CA ILE A 190 -3.57 6.72 -9.42
C ILE A 190 -2.84 5.38 -9.59
N GLU A 191 -1.52 5.35 -9.40
CA GLU A 191 -0.69 4.13 -9.47
C GLU A 191 -1.22 3.02 -8.54
N LYS A 192 -1.54 3.37 -7.28
CA LYS A 192 -2.14 2.42 -6.32
C LYS A 192 -3.49 1.90 -6.80
N ARG A 193 -4.42 2.79 -7.18
CA ARG A 193 -5.76 2.41 -7.65
C ARG A 193 -5.72 1.54 -8.90
N THR A 194 -4.86 1.87 -9.87
CA THR A 194 -4.70 1.09 -11.10
C THR A 194 -4.13 -0.29 -10.78
N LEU A 195 -3.18 -0.40 -9.84
CA LEU A 195 -2.67 -1.70 -9.40
C LEU A 195 -3.75 -2.55 -8.72
N GLU A 196 -4.55 -1.97 -7.83
CA GLU A 196 -5.68 -2.65 -7.18
C GLU A 196 -6.68 -3.20 -8.21
N ARG A 197 -6.96 -2.42 -9.27
CA ARG A 197 -7.81 -2.84 -10.39
C ARG A 197 -7.17 -4.01 -11.15
N VAL A 198 -5.91 -3.88 -11.56
CA VAL A 198 -5.19 -4.92 -12.31
C VAL A 198 -5.16 -6.24 -11.54
N ILE A 199 -4.87 -6.21 -10.24
CA ILE A 199 -4.85 -7.41 -9.38
C ILE A 199 -6.23 -8.08 -9.31
N ARG A 200 -7.30 -7.28 -9.27
CA ARG A 200 -8.68 -7.76 -9.20
C ARG A 200 -9.15 -8.37 -10.52
N GLU A 201 -8.82 -7.73 -11.65
CA GLU A 201 -9.26 -8.14 -12.99
C GLU A 201 -8.45 -9.32 -13.54
N HIS A 202 -7.19 -9.46 -13.12
CA HIS A 202 -6.29 -10.48 -13.66
C HIS A 202 -5.89 -11.51 -12.59
N GLN A 203 -6.47 -12.71 -12.70
CA GLN A 203 -6.09 -13.85 -11.85
C GLN A 203 -4.73 -14.45 -12.24
N ARG A 204 -4.28 -14.25 -13.49
CA ARG A 204 -2.98 -14.72 -14.02
C ARG A 204 -2.43 -13.66 -14.98
N ALA A 205 -1.23 -13.14 -14.73
CA ALA A 205 -0.60 -12.11 -15.56
C ALA A 205 0.88 -11.94 -15.23
N VAL A 206 1.66 -11.41 -16.18
CA VAL A 206 2.98 -10.83 -15.91
C VAL A 206 2.80 -9.30 -15.88
N ILE A 207 3.13 -8.69 -14.76
CA ILE A 207 2.93 -7.27 -14.49
C ILE A 207 4.29 -6.60 -14.40
N SER A 208 4.52 -5.55 -15.16
CA SER A 208 5.67 -4.67 -14.96
C SER A 208 5.24 -3.34 -14.36
N ILE A 209 6.03 -2.83 -13.43
CA ILE A 209 5.73 -1.60 -12.71
C ILE A 209 6.93 -0.67 -12.66
N GLY A 210 6.65 0.64 -12.61
CA GLY A 210 7.67 1.68 -12.49
C GLY A 210 8.55 1.46 -11.26
N GLY A 211 9.86 1.72 -11.40
CA GLY A 211 10.83 1.49 -10.33
C GLY A 211 10.66 2.38 -9.09
N GLY A 212 9.70 3.31 -9.10
CA GLY A 212 9.36 4.14 -7.95
C GLY A 212 8.44 3.45 -6.93
N VAL A 213 7.77 2.36 -7.31
CA VAL A 213 6.74 1.73 -6.45
C VAL A 213 7.30 1.29 -5.09
N VAL A 214 8.55 0.83 -5.04
CA VAL A 214 9.16 0.33 -3.80
C VAL A 214 9.30 1.41 -2.73
N SER A 215 9.31 2.69 -3.13
CA SER A 215 9.31 3.83 -2.23
C SER A 215 7.91 4.22 -1.73
N GLN A 216 6.87 3.44 -2.04
CA GLN A 216 5.48 3.64 -1.61
C GLN A 216 5.02 2.39 -0.84
N PRO A 217 5.07 2.41 0.51
CA PRO A 217 4.82 1.24 1.34
C PRO A 217 3.53 0.50 0.99
N ASP A 218 2.39 1.21 1.00
CA ASP A 218 1.07 0.63 0.70
C ASP A 218 1.01 -0.08 -0.67
N THR A 219 1.51 0.59 -1.72
CA THR A 219 1.44 0.05 -3.10
C THR A 219 2.39 -1.13 -3.25
N TYR A 220 3.54 -1.09 -2.58
CA TYR A 220 4.49 -2.19 -2.63
C TYR A 220 4.04 -3.39 -1.81
N GLU A 221 3.43 -3.18 -0.64
CA GLU A 221 2.80 -4.24 0.16
C GLU A 221 1.67 -4.92 -0.61
N LEU A 222 0.91 -4.18 -1.41
CA LEU A 222 -0.10 -4.76 -2.30
C LEU A 222 0.53 -5.71 -3.32
N LEU A 223 1.68 -5.37 -3.91
CA LEU A 223 2.42 -6.29 -4.79
C LEU A 223 2.93 -7.52 -4.05
N LEU A 224 3.60 -7.32 -2.91
CA LEU A 224 4.19 -8.39 -2.11
C LEU A 224 3.13 -9.36 -1.59
N SER A 225 1.90 -8.91 -1.34
CA SER A 225 0.81 -9.77 -0.87
C SER A 225 0.05 -10.49 -1.99
N ASN A 226 0.15 -10.04 -3.24
CA ASN A 226 -0.70 -10.52 -4.33
C ASN A 226 0.04 -11.14 -5.53
N CYS A 227 1.36 -10.98 -5.59
CA CYS A 227 2.16 -11.44 -6.72
C CYS A 227 3.39 -12.20 -6.22
N LEU A 228 3.94 -13.04 -7.09
CA LEU A 228 5.36 -13.40 -7.04
C LEU A 228 6.15 -12.21 -7.57
N THR A 229 6.91 -11.55 -6.69
CA THR A 229 7.69 -10.35 -7.00
C THR A 229 9.14 -10.72 -7.34
N ILE A 230 9.60 -10.26 -8.50
CA ILE A 230 10.95 -10.53 -9.01
C ILE A 230 11.64 -9.20 -9.24
N TRP A 231 12.71 -8.95 -8.50
CA TRP A 231 13.56 -7.79 -8.74
C TRP A 231 14.56 -8.08 -9.86
N LEU A 232 14.43 -7.35 -10.97
CA LEU A 232 15.43 -7.33 -12.04
C LEU A 232 16.55 -6.35 -11.67
N LYS A 233 17.71 -6.89 -11.32
CA LYS A 233 18.92 -6.15 -10.98
C LYS A 233 19.85 -6.07 -12.19
N ALA A 234 20.49 -4.92 -12.37
CA ALA A 234 21.60 -4.74 -13.30
C ALA A 234 22.55 -3.68 -12.73
N GLN A 235 23.76 -3.61 -13.25
CA GLN A 235 24.68 -2.52 -12.91
C GLN A 235 24.13 -1.17 -13.39
N PRO A 236 24.39 -0.06 -12.66
CA PRO A 236 23.97 1.29 -13.03
C PRO A 236 24.31 1.66 -14.48
N GLU A 237 25.52 1.30 -14.91
CA GLU A 237 26.04 1.57 -16.24
C GLU A 237 25.21 0.86 -17.33
N GLU A 238 24.77 -0.36 -17.07
CA GLU A 238 23.90 -1.11 -18.00
C GLU A 238 22.47 -0.58 -18.02
N HIS A 239 21.92 -0.16 -16.87
CA HIS A 239 20.62 0.53 -16.85
C HIS A 239 20.66 1.76 -17.75
N MET A 240 21.71 2.58 -17.61
CA MET A 240 21.89 3.79 -18.41
C MET A 240 22.02 3.48 -19.90
N ALA A 241 22.93 2.57 -20.27
CA ALA A 241 23.14 2.18 -21.66
C ALA A 241 21.85 1.66 -22.33
N ARG A 242 21.06 0.84 -21.63
CA ARG A 242 19.78 0.31 -22.12
C ARG A 242 18.72 1.42 -22.28
N VAL A 243 18.67 2.39 -21.37
CA VAL A 243 17.74 3.54 -21.48
C VAL A 243 18.11 4.44 -22.66
N MET A 244 19.40 4.71 -22.85
CA MET A 244 19.89 5.49 -24.00
C MET A 244 19.55 4.83 -25.34
N ALA A 245 19.77 3.51 -25.45
CA ALA A 245 19.45 2.75 -26.65
C ALA A 245 17.95 2.79 -27.00
N GLN A 246 17.08 3.04 -26.03
CA GLN A 246 15.63 3.20 -26.22
C GLN A 246 15.22 4.61 -26.65
N GLY A 247 16.19 5.50 -26.95
CA GLY A 247 15.94 6.87 -27.41
C GLY A 247 15.56 7.84 -26.29
N ASP A 248 15.69 7.41 -25.04
CA ASP A 248 15.41 8.23 -23.87
C ASP A 248 16.71 8.91 -23.40
N LEU A 249 17.00 10.06 -24.00
CA LEU A 249 18.21 10.86 -23.72
C LEU A 249 18.10 11.69 -22.44
N ARG A 250 16.95 11.68 -21.74
CA ARG A 250 16.73 12.44 -20.50
C ARG A 250 17.78 12.20 -19.41
N PRO A 251 18.31 10.96 -19.22
CA PRO A 251 19.37 10.72 -18.26
C PRO A 251 20.71 11.36 -18.61
N MET A 252 20.89 11.90 -19.83
CA MET A 252 22.14 12.49 -20.30
C MET A 252 22.00 13.94 -20.77
N ALA A 253 20.79 14.48 -20.81
CA ALA A 253 20.54 15.84 -21.26
C ALA A 253 21.10 16.85 -20.23
N GLY A 254 22.40 17.10 -20.32
CA GLY A 254 23.10 18.19 -19.64
C GLY A 254 23.71 17.88 -18.28
N ASN A 255 24.06 16.63 -17.92
CA ASN A 255 24.64 16.40 -16.59
C ASN A 255 25.67 15.25 -16.51
N ASP A 256 26.91 15.59 -16.16
CA ASP A 256 27.96 14.64 -15.74
C ASP A 256 27.57 13.91 -14.43
N GLU A 257 26.67 14.48 -13.63
CA GLU A 257 26.19 13.93 -12.35
C GLU A 257 25.05 12.90 -12.49
N ALA A 258 24.49 12.69 -13.69
CA ALA A 258 23.32 11.84 -13.85
C ALA A 258 23.58 10.36 -13.53
N MET A 259 24.81 9.89 -13.77
CA MET A 259 25.23 8.56 -13.34
C MET A 259 25.32 8.47 -11.80
N ASP A 260 25.80 9.53 -11.15
CA ASP A 260 25.89 9.59 -9.70
C ASP A 260 24.51 9.69 -9.04
N ASP A 261 23.57 10.44 -9.63
CA ASP A 261 22.16 10.45 -9.25
C ASP A 261 21.54 9.05 -9.36
N LEU A 262 21.77 8.35 -10.48
CA LEU A 262 21.27 6.98 -10.68
C LEU A 262 21.83 6.03 -9.61
N LYS A 263 23.13 6.11 -9.33
CA LYS A 263 23.79 5.34 -8.26
C LYS A 263 23.19 5.63 -6.90
N ARG A 264 22.96 6.91 -6.56
CA ARG A 264 22.29 7.31 -5.31
C ARG A 264 20.87 6.75 -5.21
N ILE A 265 20.08 6.82 -6.28
CA ILE A 265 18.72 6.26 -6.30
C ILE A 265 18.74 4.74 -6.12
N LEU A 266 19.66 4.03 -6.80
CA LEU A 266 19.81 2.59 -6.65
C LEU A 266 20.16 2.22 -5.22
N GLN A 267 21.18 2.86 -4.65
CA GLN A 267 21.63 2.59 -3.28
C GLN A 267 20.51 2.83 -2.27
N ALA A 268 19.73 3.90 -2.43
CA ALA A 268 18.60 4.20 -1.55
C ALA A 268 17.44 3.20 -1.69
N ARG A 269 17.22 2.65 -2.89
CA ARG A 269 16.12 1.71 -3.17
C ARG A 269 16.48 0.24 -3.01
N GLU A 270 17.76 -0.12 -3.01
CA GLU A 270 18.22 -1.50 -2.92
C GLU A 270 17.65 -2.26 -1.70
N PRO A 271 17.63 -1.70 -0.47
CA PRO A 271 17.00 -2.37 0.68
C PRO A 271 15.49 -2.58 0.51
N LEU A 272 14.83 -1.74 -0.29
CA LEU A 272 13.40 -1.86 -0.58
C LEU A 272 13.17 -2.92 -1.66
N TYR A 273 13.93 -2.91 -2.75
CA TYR A 273 13.87 -3.94 -3.77
C TYR A 273 14.21 -5.34 -3.24
N ALA A 274 15.11 -5.44 -2.26
CA ALA A 274 15.50 -6.68 -1.63
C ALA A 274 14.36 -7.37 -0.86
N LYS A 275 13.23 -6.69 -0.62
CA LYS A 275 12.02 -7.31 -0.05
C LYS A 275 11.23 -8.16 -1.06
N ALA A 276 11.60 -8.12 -2.34
CA ALA A 276 11.01 -8.99 -3.35
C ALA A 276 11.24 -10.47 -3.01
N ASP A 277 10.36 -11.35 -3.49
CA ASP A 277 10.46 -12.79 -3.23
C ASP A 277 11.74 -13.39 -3.84
N THR A 278 12.21 -12.84 -4.97
CA THR A 278 13.48 -13.25 -5.59
C THR A 278 14.16 -12.12 -6.36
N VAL A 279 15.45 -12.30 -6.63
CA VAL A 279 16.30 -11.38 -7.37
C VAL A 279 16.85 -12.08 -8.61
N LEU A 280 16.71 -11.44 -9.76
CA LEU A 280 17.34 -11.84 -11.01
C LEU A 280 18.36 -10.77 -11.41
N ASP A 281 19.64 -11.10 -11.26
CA ASP A 281 20.72 -10.28 -11.79
C ASP A 281 20.89 -10.53 -13.30
N THR A 282 20.87 -9.46 -14.07
CA THR A 282 20.98 -9.45 -15.54
C THR A 282 22.28 -8.80 -16.03
N THR A 283 23.20 -8.51 -15.10
CA THR A 283 24.49 -7.88 -15.39
C THR A 283 25.37 -8.80 -16.24
N GLY A 284 25.90 -8.27 -17.34
CA GLY A 284 26.80 -8.98 -18.24
C GLY A 284 26.15 -10.13 -19.02
N GLU A 285 24.82 -10.25 -18.95
CA GLU A 285 24.07 -11.34 -19.56
C GLU A 285 23.32 -10.92 -20.81
N THR A 286 23.17 -11.87 -21.74
CA THR A 286 22.26 -11.69 -22.86
C THR A 286 20.80 -11.83 -22.41
N VAL A 287 19.88 -11.27 -23.20
CA VAL A 287 18.43 -11.40 -22.95
C VAL A 287 18.02 -12.87 -22.84
N ASP A 288 18.61 -13.76 -23.64
CA ASP A 288 18.32 -15.20 -23.58
C ASP A 288 18.78 -15.85 -22.27
N GLN A 289 20.00 -15.53 -21.81
CA GLN A 289 20.52 -16.06 -20.55
C GLN A 289 19.66 -15.63 -19.36
N SER A 290 19.39 -14.33 -19.25
CA SER A 290 18.55 -13.80 -18.18
C SER A 290 17.12 -14.30 -18.27
N PHE A 291 16.59 -14.53 -19.48
CA PHE A 291 15.27 -15.11 -19.66
C PHE A 291 15.19 -16.57 -19.18
N MET A 292 16.19 -17.39 -19.48
CA MET A 292 16.23 -18.78 -18.99
C MET A 292 16.24 -18.84 -17.46
N LYS A 293 16.99 -17.94 -16.82
CA LYS A 293 16.99 -17.79 -15.35
C LYS A 293 15.64 -17.31 -14.82
N LEU A 294 15.04 -16.30 -15.46
CA LEU A 294 13.70 -15.82 -15.10
C LEU A 294 12.68 -16.95 -15.12
N ARG A 295 12.69 -17.76 -16.19
CA ARG A 295 11.78 -18.88 -16.34
C ARG A 295 11.97 -19.93 -15.24
N GLN A 296 13.22 -20.25 -14.88
CA GLN A 296 13.52 -21.15 -13.77
C GLN A 296 12.94 -20.64 -12.43
N LEU A 297 13.10 -19.34 -12.13
CA LEU A 297 12.58 -18.73 -10.90
C LEU A 297 11.05 -18.76 -10.82
N VAL A 298 10.37 -18.68 -11.96
CA VAL A 298 8.90 -18.72 -12.02
C VAL A 298 8.37 -20.15 -11.86
N MET A 299 9.13 -21.15 -12.31
CA MET A 299 8.75 -22.57 -12.29
C MET A 299 9.12 -23.29 -10.99
N SER A 300 10.00 -22.72 -10.14
CA SER A 300 10.43 -23.27 -8.85
C SER A 300 9.47 -22.95 -7.72
#